data_AF-A0A0Q6GYM3-F1
#
_entry.id   AF-A0A0Q6GYM3-F1
#
_cell.length_a   1.000
_cell.length_b   1.000
_cell.length_c   1.000
_cell.angle_alpha   90.00
_cell.angle_beta   90.00
_cell.angle_gamma   90.00
#
_symmetry.space_group_name_H-M   'P 1'
#
loop_
_entity.id
_entity.type
_entity.pdbx_description
1 polymer ?
#
loop_
_entity_poly.entity_id
_entity_poly.type
_entity_poly.pdbx_seq_one_letter_code
_entity_poly.pdbx_strand_id
1 'polypeptide(L)'
;MRNLLLAIGLISSATTAYAQTPEEFIRIGHNSWAAFQCALIAGASGSLDEDDRTALFKVAMDSGRSFVEARNSGKLPPETVKQWPPALSMEGEPGFVLGNTFGEAMNVIDLHRDDVEWLSSEFEELGCATLR
;
A
#
# COMPACT_ATOMS: atom_id res chain seq x y z
N MET A 1 49.87 -24.99 -30.33
CA MET A 1 49.59 -24.50 -28.95
C MET A 1 49.48 -22.99 -29.05
N ARG A 2 48.30 -22.43 -29.34
CA ARG A 2 47.16 -22.16 -28.43
C ARG A 2 47.46 -21.00 -27.46
N ASN A 3 47.54 -19.77 -28.00
CA ASN A 3 47.41 -18.54 -27.21
C ASN A 3 46.13 -17.83 -27.68
N LEU A 4 45.02 -18.18 -27.02
CA LEU A 4 43.71 -17.56 -27.15
C LEU A 4 43.68 -16.38 -26.16
N LEU A 5 43.85 -15.16 -26.66
CA LEU A 5 43.80 -13.95 -25.85
C LEU A 5 42.36 -13.67 -25.42
N LEU A 6 42.16 -13.56 -24.11
CA LEU A 6 40.92 -13.20 -23.42
C LEU A 6 40.37 -11.87 -23.96
N ALA A 7 39.25 -11.91 -24.67
CA ALA A 7 38.40 -10.74 -24.89
C ALA A 7 37.55 -10.53 -23.63
N ILE A 8 37.86 -9.45 -22.92
CA ILE A 8 37.11 -8.89 -21.80
C ILE A 8 35.74 -8.43 -22.34
N GLY A 9 34.71 -9.26 -22.16
CA GLY A 9 33.32 -8.89 -22.37
C GLY A 9 32.67 -8.55 -21.04
N LEU A 10 32.82 -7.31 -20.57
CA LEU A 10 31.91 -6.75 -19.55
C LEU A 10 30.53 -6.64 -20.18
N ILE A 11 29.71 -7.68 -20.03
CA ILE A 11 28.28 -7.59 -20.26
C ILE A 11 27.72 -6.89 -19.03
N SER A 12 27.71 -5.55 -19.08
CA SER A 12 26.92 -4.74 -18.17
C SER A 12 25.45 -5.05 -18.45
N SER A 13 24.88 -5.98 -17.68
CA SER A 13 23.43 -6.16 -17.62
C SER A 13 22.84 -4.84 -17.14
N ALA A 14 22.41 -4.00 -18.08
CA ALA A 14 21.54 -2.88 -17.78
C ALA A 14 20.24 -3.50 -17.27
N THR A 15 20.12 -3.64 -15.95
CA THR A 15 18.83 -3.81 -15.32
C THR A 15 18.04 -2.57 -15.69
N THR A 16 17.15 -2.71 -16.66
CA THR A 16 16.12 -1.71 -16.93
C THR A 16 15.35 -1.56 -15.64
N ALA A 17 15.70 -0.54 -14.85
CA ALA A 17 14.87 -0.08 -13.77
C ALA A 17 13.56 0.31 -14.42
N TYR A 18 12.55 -0.56 -14.34
CA TYR A 18 11.19 -0.20 -14.68
C TYR A 18 10.83 0.94 -13.73
N ALA A 19 10.89 2.16 -14.25
CA ALA A 19 10.45 3.32 -13.52
C ALA A 19 8.97 3.12 -13.24
N GLN A 20 8.61 3.06 -11.96
CA GLN A 20 7.22 2.89 -11.57
C GLN A 20 6.41 4.06 -12.11
N THR A 21 5.26 3.78 -12.71
CA THR A 21 4.42 4.82 -13.30
C THR A 21 3.58 5.50 -12.21
N PRO A 22 3.09 6.73 -12.44
CA PRO A 22 2.16 7.39 -11.51
C PRO A 22 0.95 6.52 -11.16
N GLU A 23 0.42 5.77 -12.12
CA GLU A 23 -0.72 4.86 -11.95
C GLU A 23 -0.39 3.69 -11.01
N GLU A 24 0.84 3.17 -11.07
CA GLU A 24 1.27 2.13 -10.14
C GLU A 24 1.34 2.62 -8.71
N PHE A 25 1.82 3.84 -8.50
CA PHE A 25 1.80 4.46 -7.18
C PHE A 25 0.39 4.74 -6.69
N ILE A 26 -0.54 5.18 -7.54
CA ILE A 26 -1.97 5.29 -7.17
C ILE A 26 -2.48 3.98 -6.62
N ARG A 27 -2.30 2.89 -7.37
CA ARG A 27 -2.71 1.55 -6.94
C ARG A 27 -2.06 1.16 -5.61
N ILE A 28 -0.79 1.47 -5.40
CA ILE A 28 -0.10 1.24 -4.11
C ILE A 28 -0.79 2.02 -2.97
N GLY A 29 -1.20 3.26 -3.20
CA GLY A 29 -1.96 4.06 -2.22
C GLY A 29 -3.32 3.45 -1.90
N HIS A 30 -4.07 3.02 -2.91
CA HIS A 30 -5.34 2.32 -2.71
C HIS A 30 -5.16 1.00 -1.94
N ASN A 31 -4.10 0.24 -2.24
CA ASN A 31 -3.79 -0.98 -1.51
C ASN A 31 -3.46 -0.68 -0.04
N SER A 32 -2.80 0.44 0.25
CA SER A 32 -2.53 0.87 1.63
C SER A 32 -3.83 1.09 2.40
N TRP A 33 -4.76 1.86 1.81
CA TRP A 33 -6.07 2.13 2.39
C TRP A 33 -6.88 0.86 2.62
N ALA A 34 -7.03 0.04 1.58
CA ALA A 34 -7.75 -1.22 1.64
C ALA A 34 -7.16 -2.14 2.71
N ALA A 35 -5.84 -2.27 2.78
CA ALA A 35 -5.19 -3.11 3.78
C ALA A 35 -5.42 -2.64 5.21
N PHE A 36 -5.46 -1.32 5.48
CA PHE A 36 -5.86 -0.80 6.79
C PHE A 36 -7.29 -1.19 7.15
N GLN A 37 -8.24 -0.99 6.23
CA GLN A 37 -9.63 -1.36 6.44
C GLN A 37 -9.78 -2.87 6.66
N CYS A 38 -9.12 -3.70 5.85
CA CYS A 38 -9.11 -5.16 6.00
C CYS A 38 -8.58 -5.61 7.37
N ALA A 39 -7.48 -5.04 7.85
CA ALA A 39 -6.92 -5.36 9.15
C ALA A 39 -7.89 -5.00 10.31
N LEU A 40 -8.62 -3.90 10.16
CA LEU A 40 -9.62 -3.43 11.12
C LEU A 40 -10.90 -4.26 11.08
N ILE A 41 -11.45 -4.53 9.89
CA ILE A 41 -12.62 -5.39 9.70
C ILE A 41 -12.34 -6.79 10.27
N ALA A 42 -11.17 -7.35 9.99
CA ALA A 42 -10.78 -8.64 10.52
C ALA A 42 -10.69 -8.65 12.05
N GLY A 43 -10.21 -7.56 12.65
CA GLY A 43 -10.22 -7.38 14.10
C GLY A 43 -11.63 -7.25 14.68
N ALA A 44 -12.53 -6.53 14.01
CA ALA A 44 -13.90 -6.30 14.46
C ALA A 44 -14.79 -7.54 14.32
N SER A 45 -14.66 -8.27 13.21
CA SER A 45 -15.45 -9.47 12.90
C SER A 45 -14.87 -10.77 13.49
N GLY A 46 -13.61 -10.76 13.92
CA GLY A 46 -12.90 -11.97 14.33
C GLY A 46 -12.63 -12.94 13.17
N SER A 47 -12.66 -12.45 11.93
CA SER A 47 -12.56 -13.29 10.72
C SER A 47 -11.15 -13.78 10.40
N LEU A 48 -10.11 -13.11 10.92
CA LEU A 48 -8.71 -13.51 10.77
C LEU A 48 -8.02 -13.61 12.13
N ASP A 49 -6.98 -14.44 12.18
CA ASP A 49 -6.11 -14.50 13.35
C ASP A 49 -5.21 -13.25 13.48
N GLU A 50 -4.46 -13.19 14.58
CA GLU A 50 -3.59 -12.05 14.87
C GLU A 50 -2.44 -11.91 13.87
N ASP A 51 -1.94 -13.02 13.32
CA ASP A 51 -0.82 -13.04 12.38
C ASP A 51 -1.25 -12.47 11.03
N ASP A 52 -2.39 -12.91 10.50
CA ASP A 52 -2.98 -12.41 9.25
C ASP A 52 -3.35 -10.92 9.37
N ARG A 53 -3.89 -10.49 10.52
CA ARG A 53 -4.15 -9.06 10.79
C ARG A 53 -2.87 -8.24 10.81
N THR A 54 -1.81 -8.77 11.41
CA THR A 54 -0.50 -8.11 11.46
C THR A 54 0.13 -8.02 10.07
N ALA A 55 -0.03 -9.05 9.24
CA ALA A 55 0.42 -9.05 7.85
C ALA A 55 -0.30 -7.97 7.03
N LEU A 56 -1.62 -7.85 7.13
CA LEU A 56 -2.40 -6.80 6.46
C LEU A 56 -1.98 -5.40 6.93
N PHE A 57 -1.79 -5.21 8.24
CA PHE A 57 -1.32 -3.92 8.77
C PHE A 57 0.07 -3.57 8.24
N LYS A 58 0.96 -4.56 8.11
CA LYS A 58 2.28 -4.36 7.50
C LYS A 58 2.19 -3.97 6.02
N VAL A 59 1.34 -4.65 5.24
CA VAL A 59 1.07 -4.30 3.83
C VAL A 59 0.56 -2.87 3.71
N ALA A 60 -0.34 -2.47 4.62
CA ALA A 60 -0.87 -1.11 4.67
C ALA A 60 0.24 -0.08 4.89
N MET A 61 1.11 -0.32 5.88
CA MET A 61 2.23 0.56 6.23
C MET A 61 3.29 0.66 5.13
N ASP A 62 3.68 -0.48 4.53
CA ASP A 62 4.73 -0.51 3.51
C ASP A 62 4.26 0.13 2.20
N SER A 63 3.04 -0.19 1.78
CA SER A 63 2.42 0.39 0.58
C SER A 63 2.23 1.89 0.76
N GLY A 64 1.66 2.30 1.90
CA GLY A 64 1.39 3.70 2.18
C GLY A 64 2.67 4.52 2.25
N ARG A 65 3.72 3.99 2.91
CA ARG A 65 5.03 4.65 2.95
C ARG A 65 5.60 4.86 1.55
N SER A 66 5.54 3.81 0.71
CA SER A 66 6.03 3.87 -0.67
C SER A 66 5.33 4.96 -1.47
N PHE A 67 4.01 5.12 -1.33
CA PHE A 67 3.29 6.22 -1.97
C PHE A 67 3.74 7.58 -1.42
N VAL A 68 3.76 7.76 -0.10
CA VAL A 68 4.09 9.07 0.50
C VAL A 68 5.49 9.50 0.11
N GLU A 69 6.45 8.58 0.08
CA GLU A 69 7.81 8.83 -0.39
C GLU A 69 7.85 9.15 -1.89
N ALA A 70 7.10 8.44 -2.73
CA ALA A 70 6.97 8.75 -4.16
C ALA A 70 6.45 10.17 -4.39
N ARG A 71 5.45 10.58 -3.61
CA ARG A 71 4.92 11.94 -3.63
C ARG A 71 5.93 12.97 -3.16
N ASN A 72 6.58 12.75 -2.02
CA ASN A 72 7.59 13.67 -1.46
C ASN A 72 8.81 13.81 -2.38
N SER A 73 9.14 12.78 -3.16
CA SER A 73 10.21 12.80 -4.16
C SER A 73 9.79 13.38 -5.52
N GLY A 74 8.54 13.85 -5.67
CA GLY A 74 8.05 14.44 -6.91
C GLY A 74 7.79 13.42 -8.04
N LYS A 75 7.76 12.12 -7.73
CA LYS A 75 7.41 11.05 -8.70
C LYS A 75 5.91 10.99 -8.97
N LEU A 76 5.09 11.61 -8.11
CA LEU A 76 3.66 11.71 -8.28
C LEU A 76 3.24 13.15 -8.62
N PRO A 77 2.46 13.34 -9.69
CA PRO A 77 1.82 14.61 -9.94
C PRO A 77 0.90 15.05 -8.78
N PRO A 78 0.79 16.35 -8.46
CA PRO A 78 -0.06 16.82 -7.34
C PRO A 78 -1.53 16.39 -7.46
N GLU A 79 -2.07 16.28 -8.67
CA GLU A 79 -3.41 15.80 -8.95
C GLU A 79 -3.61 14.32 -8.62
N THR A 80 -2.54 13.52 -8.70
CA THR A 80 -2.55 12.10 -8.33
C THR A 80 -2.78 11.91 -6.84
N VAL A 81 -2.27 12.83 -6.03
CA VAL A 81 -2.42 12.81 -4.57
C VAL A 81 -3.88 12.94 -4.15
N LYS A 82 -4.69 13.67 -4.92
CA LYS A 82 -6.12 13.85 -4.67
C LYS A 82 -6.93 12.56 -4.83
N GLN A 83 -6.35 11.53 -5.44
CA GLN A 83 -6.99 10.23 -5.64
C GLN A 83 -6.71 9.26 -4.49
N TRP A 84 -5.79 9.57 -3.56
CA TRP A 84 -5.56 8.75 -2.37
C TRP A 84 -6.80 8.76 -1.47
N PRO A 85 -7.39 7.59 -1.12
CA PRO A 85 -8.42 7.47 -0.09
C PRO A 85 -7.81 7.23 1.31
N PRO A 86 -8.24 7.95 2.36
CA PRO A 86 -9.22 9.02 2.35
C PRO A 86 -8.59 10.32 1.85
N ALA A 87 -9.43 11.27 1.43
CA ALA A 87 -9.01 12.61 1.00
C ALA A 87 -8.46 13.42 2.19
N LEU A 88 -7.25 13.07 2.63
CA LEU A 88 -6.58 13.65 3.78
C LEU A 88 -5.52 14.66 3.37
N SER A 89 -5.19 15.55 4.31
CA SER A 89 -3.96 16.32 4.19
C SER A 89 -2.78 15.35 4.15
N MET A 90 -1.96 15.59 3.14
CA MET A 90 -0.76 14.82 2.87
C MET A 90 0.47 15.51 3.49
N GLU A 91 0.29 16.61 4.22
CA GLU A 91 1.37 17.33 4.86
C GLU A 91 2.01 16.55 6.01
N GLY A 92 3.34 16.62 6.12
CA GLY A 92 4.13 16.02 7.19
C GLY A 92 4.95 14.79 6.79
N GLU A 93 5.63 14.22 7.78
CA GLU A 93 6.43 13.00 7.65
C GLU A 93 5.55 11.78 7.32
N PRO A 94 6.06 10.77 6.60
CA PRO A 94 5.28 9.59 6.21
C PRO A 94 4.52 8.93 7.36
N GLY A 95 5.14 8.84 8.55
CA GLY A 95 4.48 8.25 9.73
C GLY A 95 3.26 9.03 10.21
N PHE A 96 3.28 10.37 10.12
CA PHE A 96 2.15 11.21 10.50
C PHE A 96 0.99 11.05 9.52
N VAL A 97 1.29 11.08 8.23
CA VAL A 97 0.30 10.88 7.16
C VAL A 97 -0.39 9.52 7.31
N LEU A 98 0.39 8.45 7.48
CA LEU A 98 -0.15 7.09 7.65
C LEU A 98 -0.92 6.92 8.95
N GLY A 99 -0.51 7.60 10.03
CA GLY A 99 -1.27 7.63 11.28
C GLY A 99 -2.66 8.23 11.10
N ASN A 100 -2.76 9.33 10.34
CA ASN A 100 -4.05 9.94 10.02
C ASN A 100 -4.89 9.03 9.10
N THR A 101 -4.27 8.43 8.08
CA THR A 101 -4.94 7.44 7.21
C THR A 101 -5.51 6.28 8.02
N PHE A 102 -4.73 5.71 8.94
CA PHE A 102 -5.22 4.66 9.82
C PHE A 102 -6.34 5.14 10.74
N GLY A 103 -6.22 6.36 11.29
CA GLY A 103 -7.28 7.02 12.08
C GLY A 103 -8.61 7.10 11.34
N GLU A 104 -8.59 7.51 10.07
CA GLU A 104 -9.80 7.54 9.26
C GLU A 104 -10.34 6.16 8.93
N ALA A 105 -9.48 5.17 8.68
CA ALA A 105 -9.93 3.79 8.50
C ALA A 105 -10.64 3.29 9.76
N MET A 106 -10.12 3.60 10.96
CA MET A 106 -10.79 3.29 12.22
C MET A 106 -12.15 3.98 12.34
N ASN A 107 -12.27 5.26 11.97
CA ASN A 107 -13.55 5.97 11.99
C ASN A 107 -14.59 5.28 11.11
N VAL A 108 -14.22 4.88 9.89
CA VAL A 108 -15.11 4.17 8.96
C VAL A 108 -15.59 2.85 9.54
N ILE A 109 -14.68 2.07 10.13
CA ILE A 109 -15.04 0.76 10.71
C ILE A 109 -15.84 0.90 12.00
N ASP A 110 -15.54 1.89 12.86
CA ASP A 110 -16.28 2.11 14.11
C ASP A 110 -17.74 2.51 13.85
N LEU A 111 -18.00 3.30 12.79
CA LEU A 111 -19.36 3.64 12.36
C LEU A 111 -20.21 2.43 11.97
N HIS A 112 -19.58 1.33 11.57
CA HIS A 112 -20.24 0.10 11.11
C HIS A 112 -19.92 -1.10 12.00
N ARG A 113 -19.41 -0.88 13.23
CA ARG A 113 -18.94 -1.96 14.12
C ARG A 113 -20.00 -3.04 14.35
N ASP A 114 -21.26 -2.62 14.51
CA ASP A 114 -22.37 -3.52 14.81
C ASP A 114 -23.08 -4.04 13.54
N ASP A 115 -22.66 -3.59 12.35
CA ASP A 115 -23.22 -3.99 11.05
C ASP A 115 -22.34 -5.08 10.40
N VAL A 116 -22.56 -6.32 10.86
CA VAL A 116 -21.79 -7.49 10.41
C VAL A 116 -21.98 -7.76 8.91
N GLU A 117 -23.16 -7.45 8.36
CA GLU A 117 -23.43 -7.63 6.92
C GLU A 117 -22.61 -6.64 6.10
N TRP A 118 -22.56 -5.36 6.51
CA TRP A 118 -21.73 -4.35 5.88
C TRP A 118 -20.24 -4.72 5.95
N LEU A 119 -19.76 -5.11 7.13
CA LEU A 119 -18.35 -5.49 7.33
C LEU A 119 -17.94 -6.68 6.44
N SER A 120 -18.81 -7.67 6.27
CA SER A 120 -18.55 -8.80 5.38
C SER A 120 -18.53 -8.39 3.91
N SER A 121 -19.47 -7.55 3.46
CA SER A 121 -19.51 -7.04 2.09
C SER A 121 -18.27 -6.22 1.76
N GLU A 122 -17.90 -5.30 2.65
CA GLU A 122 -16.73 -4.44 2.49
C GLU A 122 -15.44 -5.28 2.45
N PHE A 123 -15.32 -6.34 3.26
CA PHE A 123 -14.17 -7.24 3.23
C PHE A 123 -13.98 -7.92 1.87
N GLU A 124 -15.08 -8.33 1.23
CA GLU A 124 -15.07 -8.94 -0.10
C GLU A 124 -14.77 -7.91 -1.19
N GLU A 125 -15.41 -6.73 -1.12
CA GLU A 125 -15.23 -5.64 -2.09
C GLU A 125 -13.79 -5.10 -2.11
N LEU A 126 -13.17 -4.98 -0.93
CA LEU A 126 -11.76 -4.58 -0.80
C LEU A 126 -10.79 -5.69 -1.22
N GLY A 127 -11.28 -6.90 -1.50
CA GLY A 127 -10.46 -8.04 -1.89
C GLY A 127 -9.45 -8.43 -0.81
N CYS A 128 -9.82 -8.31 0.48
CA CYS A 128 -8.91 -8.49 1.61
C CYS A 128 -8.16 -9.82 1.60
N ALA A 129 -8.79 -10.88 1.07
CA ALA A 129 -8.17 -12.20 0.94
C ALA A 129 -6.95 -12.24 -0.02
N THR A 130 -6.83 -11.25 -0.91
CA THR A 130 -5.77 -11.13 -1.93
C THR A 130 -4.67 -10.13 -1.55
N LEU A 131 -4.86 -9.39 -0.45
CA LEU A 131 -3.92 -8.38 0.05
C LEU A 131 -2.90 -8.94 1.06
N ARG A 132 -3.03 -10.22 1.43
CA ARG A 132 -2.14 -10.96 2.35
C ARG A 132 -1.06 -11.74 1.59
#